data_AF-A0A2S8FYE2-F1
#
_entry.id   AF-A0A2S8FYE2-F1
#
_cell.length_a   1.000
_cell.length_b   1.000
_cell.length_c   1.000
_cell.angle_alpha   90.00
_cell.angle_beta   90.00
_cell.angle_gamma   90.00
#
_symmetry.space_group_name_H-M   'P 1'
#
loop_
_entity.id
_entity.type
_entity.pdbx_description
1 polymer ?
#
loop_
_entity_poly.entity_id
_entity_poly.type
_entity_poly.pdbx_seq_one_letter_code
_entity_poly.pdbx_strand_id
1 'polypeptide(L)'
;MTTFAELGMPFPLFDAPIEEASGYLAETRCCVCHTPDQPGFELGVGDCLVVACPSCQADNGLRARDQADGSCRLCETTVPFPEQGKRKRMAVCYACLREGKAALTKDTEYGAISWEHAIEGRTHGVPGLETDRYETIVVDPEDDWVAVKMPPEQLFELLRTPSFPTWQGDTWLFCCQAPMTYVGTWQSFAQRRLSQETAWPQFQKLMCQSQFSYVAEDQYESMIDAVYNEHICLYVFECQACRQFRATMDMD
;
A
#
# COMPACT_ATOMS: atom_id res chain seq x y z
N MET A 1 19.57 6.88 6.40
CA MET A 1 18.85 6.38 5.21
C MET A 1 17.89 7.47 4.80
N THR A 2 17.83 7.80 3.51
CA THR A 2 17.05 8.94 3.01
C THR A 2 15.59 8.56 2.85
N THR A 3 14.67 9.42 3.28
CA THR A 3 13.22 9.27 3.13
C THR A 3 12.67 10.15 2.02
N PHE A 4 11.46 9.88 1.57
CA PHE A 4 10.78 10.77 0.61
C PHE A 4 10.53 12.18 1.17
N ALA A 5 10.25 12.31 2.47
CA ALA A 5 10.06 13.62 3.11
C ALA A 5 11.33 14.47 3.04
N GLU A 6 12.51 13.87 3.25
CA GLU A 6 13.81 14.54 3.13
C GLU A 6 14.13 14.97 1.69
N LEU A 7 13.54 14.29 0.69
CA LEU A 7 13.61 14.67 -0.72
C LEU A 7 12.54 15.71 -1.13
N GLY A 8 11.71 16.18 -0.20
CA GLY A 8 10.61 17.12 -0.51
C GLY A 8 9.41 16.46 -1.21
N MET A 9 9.25 15.14 -1.12
CA MET A 9 8.20 14.35 -1.75
C MET A 9 7.37 13.52 -0.74
N PRO A 10 6.87 14.10 0.35
CA PRO A 10 6.30 13.33 1.45
C PRO A 10 5.07 12.49 1.05
N PHE A 11 5.04 11.25 1.54
CA PHE A 11 3.84 10.40 1.56
C PHE A 11 3.39 10.23 3.02
N PRO A 12 2.17 10.69 3.39
CA PRO A 12 1.65 10.58 4.76
C PRO A 12 1.68 9.16 5.35
N LEU A 13 1.52 8.14 4.50
CA LEU A 13 1.49 6.75 4.91
C LEU A 13 2.81 6.01 4.64
N PHE A 14 3.89 6.70 4.24
CA PHE A 14 5.18 6.07 4.00
C PHE A 14 6.33 6.94 4.52
N ASP A 15 6.93 6.50 5.63
CA ASP A 15 8.09 7.13 6.30
C ASP A 15 9.27 6.14 6.45
N ALA A 16 9.37 5.19 5.52
CA ALA A 16 10.50 4.29 5.39
C ALA A 16 11.59 4.90 4.48
N PRO A 17 12.82 4.34 4.46
CA PRO A 17 13.82 4.66 3.45
C PRO A 17 13.30 4.50 2.02
N ILE A 18 13.77 5.33 1.10
CA ILE A 18 13.34 5.27 -0.32
C ILE A 18 13.73 3.96 -1.00
N GLU A 19 14.79 3.30 -0.51
CA GLU A 19 15.25 2.00 -1.01
C GLU A 19 14.25 0.87 -0.71
N GLU A 20 13.33 1.11 0.23
CA GLU A 20 12.23 0.20 0.58
C GLU A 20 10.92 0.56 -0.12
N ALA A 21 10.93 1.47 -1.10
CA ALA A 21 9.76 1.77 -1.90
C ALA A 21 9.74 0.90 -3.16
N SER A 22 8.83 -0.07 -3.21
CA SER A 22 8.61 -0.91 -4.38
C SER A 22 8.23 -0.08 -5.60
N GLY A 23 8.89 -0.38 -6.72
CA GLY A 23 8.62 0.29 -7.99
C GLY A 23 9.09 1.75 -8.06
N TYR A 24 9.81 2.27 -7.06
CA TYR A 24 10.38 3.60 -7.13
C TYR A 24 11.46 3.70 -8.22
N LEU A 25 11.38 4.75 -9.03
CA LEU A 25 12.30 5.10 -10.09
C LEU A 25 12.79 6.52 -9.83
N ALA A 26 14.10 6.69 -9.61
CA ALA A 26 14.70 8.00 -9.36
C ALA A 26 14.51 8.97 -10.54
N GLU A 27 14.58 8.43 -11.77
CA GLU A 27 14.36 9.18 -13.01
C GLU A 27 13.45 8.39 -13.93
N THR A 28 12.31 8.97 -14.28
CA THR A 28 11.34 8.40 -15.22
C THR A 28 10.66 9.48 -16.05
N ARG A 29 10.07 9.08 -17.17
CA ARG A 29 9.15 9.91 -17.95
C ARG A 29 7.72 9.54 -17.60
N CYS A 30 7.04 10.42 -16.88
CA CYS A 30 5.65 10.21 -16.45
C CYS A 30 4.73 9.89 -17.64
N CYS A 31 3.93 8.83 -17.53
CA CYS A 31 2.95 8.47 -18.56
C CYS A 31 1.71 9.38 -18.57
N VAL A 32 1.55 10.24 -17.57
CA VAL A 32 0.42 11.18 -17.44
C VAL A 32 0.79 12.59 -17.90
N CYS A 33 1.83 13.20 -17.32
CA CYS A 33 2.22 14.58 -17.68
C CYS A 33 3.37 14.65 -18.69
N HIS A 34 3.98 13.52 -19.04
CA HIS A 34 5.08 13.40 -20.02
C HIS A 34 6.37 14.14 -19.68
N THR A 35 6.46 14.79 -18.51
CA THR A 35 7.70 15.38 -17.99
C THR A 35 8.76 14.29 -17.81
N PRO A 36 9.94 14.43 -18.44
CA PRO A 36 11.06 13.50 -18.27
C PRO A 36 11.79 13.74 -16.94
N ASP A 37 12.66 12.79 -16.59
CA ASP A 37 13.64 12.88 -15.50
C ASP A 37 13.00 13.28 -14.16
N GLN A 38 11.79 12.76 -13.91
CA GLN A 38 11.09 12.94 -12.65
C GLN A 38 11.20 11.68 -11.79
N PRO A 39 11.27 11.81 -10.46
CA PRO A 39 11.03 10.69 -9.57
C PRO A 39 9.60 10.17 -9.76
N GLY A 40 9.45 8.86 -9.83
CA GLY A 40 8.16 8.24 -10.10
C GLY A 40 8.09 6.78 -9.68
N PHE A 41 6.95 6.18 -9.98
CA PHE A 41 6.57 4.86 -9.50
C PHE A 41 6.07 4.04 -10.69
N GLU A 42 6.65 2.86 -10.88
CA GLU A 42 6.18 1.89 -11.87
C GLU A 42 4.78 1.41 -11.48
N LEU A 43 3.88 1.36 -12.47
CA LEU A 43 2.53 0.85 -12.31
C LEU A 43 2.53 -0.66 -12.58
N GLY A 44 2.16 -1.43 -11.56
CA GLY A 44 2.14 -2.89 -11.56
C GLY A 44 0.81 -3.50 -11.99
N VAL A 45 0.60 -4.75 -11.56
CA VAL A 45 -0.64 -5.49 -11.80
C VAL A 45 -1.73 -4.94 -10.87
N GLY A 46 -2.91 -4.65 -11.42
CA GLY A 46 -4.02 -4.10 -10.66
C GLY A 46 -3.98 -2.57 -10.51
N ASP A 47 -2.86 -1.91 -10.81
CA ASP A 47 -2.76 -0.46 -10.79
C ASP A 47 -3.54 0.18 -11.95
N CYS A 48 -4.03 1.39 -11.71
CA CYS A 48 -4.85 2.12 -12.66
C CYS A 48 -4.29 3.52 -12.95
N LEU A 49 -4.46 3.98 -14.18
CA LEU A 49 -4.47 5.40 -14.51
C LEU A 49 -5.87 5.96 -14.26
N VAL A 50 -5.96 7.15 -13.67
CA VAL A 50 -7.24 7.83 -13.46
C VAL A 50 -7.44 8.85 -14.58
N VAL A 51 -8.47 8.62 -15.38
CA VAL A 51 -8.77 9.39 -16.60
C VAL A 51 -10.20 9.94 -16.54
N ALA A 52 -10.34 11.24 -16.74
CA ALA A 52 -11.63 11.90 -16.82
C ALA A 52 -12.38 11.48 -18.10
N CYS A 53 -13.66 11.19 -17.96
CA CYS A 53 -14.52 10.88 -19.09
C CYS A 53 -14.65 12.09 -20.04
N PRO A 54 -14.43 11.95 -21.36
CA PRO A 54 -14.54 13.06 -22.28
C PRO A 54 -15.97 13.65 -22.37
N SER A 55 -16.99 12.85 -22.04
CA SER A 55 -18.39 13.28 -22.09
C SER A 55 -18.87 13.93 -20.79
N CYS A 56 -18.68 13.27 -19.64
CA CYS A 56 -19.26 13.72 -18.36
C CYS A 56 -18.23 14.20 -17.32
N GLN A 57 -16.93 14.16 -17.64
CA GLN A 57 -15.82 14.57 -16.77
C GLN A 57 -15.66 13.75 -15.48
N ALA A 58 -16.43 12.68 -15.29
CA ALA A 58 -16.23 11.77 -14.16
C ALA A 58 -14.90 11.03 -14.29
N ASP A 59 -14.19 10.84 -13.18
CA ASP A 59 -12.97 10.04 -13.13
C ASP A 59 -13.25 8.55 -13.31
N ASN A 60 -12.35 7.87 -14.03
CA ASN A 60 -12.41 6.42 -14.28
C ASN A 60 -11.00 5.82 -14.13
N GLY A 61 -10.89 4.73 -13.37
CA GLY A 61 -9.68 3.91 -13.33
C GLY A 61 -9.58 3.03 -14.57
N LEU A 62 -8.56 3.25 -15.40
CA LEU A 62 -8.19 2.37 -16.49
C LEU A 62 -6.97 1.55 -16.09
N ARG A 63 -7.10 0.21 -16.13
CA ARG A 63 -6.03 -0.71 -15.73
C ARG A 63 -4.77 -0.49 -16.56
N ALA A 64 -3.67 -0.16 -15.89
CA ALA A 64 -2.41 0.20 -16.54
C ALA A 64 -1.81 -0.97 -17.34
N ARG A 65 -1.97 -2.21 -16.86
CA ARG A 65 -1.47 -3.40 -17.54
C ARG A 65 -2.19 -3.69 -18.86
N ASP A 66 -3.51 -3.47 -18.90
CA ASP A 66 -4.34 -3.83 -20.05
C ASP A 66 -4.18 -2.83 -21.20
N GLN A 67 -3.87 -1.56 -20.88
CA GLN A 67 -3.66 -0.48 -21.85
C GLN A 67 -4.81 -0.32 -22.87
N ALA A 68 -6.01 -0.62 -22.40
CA ALA A 68 -7.23 -0.67 -23.19
C ALA A 68 -8.20 0.42 -22.74
N ASP A 69 -9.04 0.86 -23.67
CA ASP A 69 -10.11 1.80 -23.40
C ASP A 69 -11.10 1.18 -22.39
N GLY A 70 -11.69 2.02 -21.56
CA GLY A 70 -12.72 1.63 -20.60
C GLY A 70 -14.09 2.19 -20.96
N SER A 71 -15.11 1.80 -20.20
CA SER A 71 -16.42 2.43 -20.24
C SER A 71 -16.57 3.35 -19.04
N CYS A 72 -17.12 4.54 -19.24
CA CYS A 72 -17.33 5.48 -18.14
C CYS A 72 -18.33 4.90 -17.13
N ARG A 73 -17.99 4.93 -15.85
CA ARG A 73 -18.84 4.38 -14.79
C ARG A 73 -20.17 5.11 -14.58
N LEU A 74 -20.31 6.34 -15.12
CA LEU A 74 -21.52 7.16 -14.94
C LEU A 74 -22.37 7.29 -16.20
N CYS A 75 -21.75 7.49 -17.37
CA CYS A 75 -22.47 7.72 -18.63
C CYS A 75 -22.20 6.68 -19.71
N GLU A 76 -21.46 5.61 -19.38
CA GLU A 76 -21.12 4.47 -20.26
C GLU A 76 -20.34 4.81 -21.54
N THR A 77 -20.06 6.10 -21.78
CA THR A 77 -19.24 6.55 -22.91
C THR A 77 -17.83 5.96 -22.81
N THR A 78 -17.27 5.53 -23.93
CA THR A 78 -15.88 5.07 -24.01
C THR A 78 -14.91 6.12 -23.48
N VAL A 79 -14.05 5.70 -22.55
CA VAL A 79 -12.96 6.51 -22.00
C VAL A 79 -11.66 5.97 -22.62
N PRO A 80 -11.04 6.74 -23.53
CA PRO A 80 -9.86 6.26 -24.25
C PRO A 80 -8.66 6.14 -23.31
N PHE A 81 -7.89 5.07 -23.47
CA PHE A 81 -6.61 4.93 -22.80
C PHE A 81 -5.59 5.90 -23.42
N PRO A 82 -4.80 6.65 -22.64
CA PRO A 82 -3.84 7.59 -23.19
C PRO A 82 -2.81 6.91 -24.11
N GLU A 83 -2.84 7.18 -25.42
CA GLU A 83 -1.94 6.55 -26.41
C GLU A 83 -0.45 6.73 -26.07
N GLN A 84 -0.12 7.92 -25.54
CA GLN A 84 1.25 8.30 -25.16
C GLN A 84 1.77 7.53 -23.93
N GLY A 85 0.87 6.81 -23.25
CA GLY A 85 1.15 5.91 -22.13
C GLY A 85 1.41 4.46 -22.52
N LYS A 86 1.13 4.03 -23.76
CA LYS A 86 1.33 2.62 -24.17
C LYS A 86 2.81 2.26 -24.21
N ARG A 87 3.30 1.59 -23.17
CA ARG A 87 4.71 1.24 -22.98
C ARG A 87 4.82 -0.09 -22.23
N LYS A 88 5.97 -0.76 -22.40
CA LYS A 88 6.26 -1.99 -21.63
C LYS A 88 6.33 -1.74 -20.13
N ARG A 89 6.78 -0.55 -19.72
CA ARG A 89 6.84 -0.10 -18.32
C ARG A 89 6.13 1.24 -18.24
N MET A 90 5.03 1.27 -17.51
CA MET A 90 4.29 2.50 -17.23
C MET A 90 4.75 3.03 -15.89
N ALA A 91 4.96 4.34 -15.81
CA ALA A 91 5.35 4.98 -14.56
C ALA A 91 4.68 6.33 -14.42
N VAL A 92 4.31 6.68 -13.20
CA VAL A 92 3.70 7.97 -12.85
C VAL A 92 4.68 8.76 -11.97
N CYS A 93 4.86 10.06 -12.23
CA CYS A 93 5.70 10.87 -11.35
C CYS A 93 5.00 11.12 -10.01
N TYR A 94 5.80 11.42 -8.98
CA TYR A 94 5.31 11.78 -7.64
C TYR A 94 4.12 12.77 -7.66
N ALA A 95 4.26 13.88 -8.39
CA ALA A 95 3.23 14.92 -8.44
C ALA A 95 1.90 14.39 -9.01
N CYS A 96 1.93 13.65 -10.13
CA CYS A 96 0.73 13.06 -10.72
C CYS A 96 0.10 11.98 -9.83
N LEU A 97 0.91 11.19 -9.12
CA LEU A 97 0.41 10.21 -8.16
C LEU A 97 -0.30 10.91 -7.00
N ARG A 98 0.31 11.94 -6.40
CA ARG A 98 -0.30 12.71 -5.29
C ARG A 98 -1.56 13.47 -5.69
N GLU A 99 -1.64 13.93 -6.93
CA GLU A 99 -2.86 14.50 -7.52
C GLU A 99 -3.97 13.47 -7.77
N GLY A 100 -3.70 12.16 -7.58
CA GLY A 100 -4.68 11.10 -7.79
C GLY A 100 -4.89 10.72 -9.24
N LYS A 101 -3.93 11.03 -10.13
CA LYS A 101 -3.98 10.65 -11.56
C LYS A 101 -3.58 9.20 -11.82
N ALA A 102 -3.18 8.48 -10.77
CA ALA A 102 -2.97 7.04 -10.76
C ALA A 102 -3.36 6.51 -9.39
N ALA A 103 -3.64 5.21 -9.33
CA ALA A 103 -3.94 4.47 -8.12
C ALA A 103 -3.11 3.19 -8.09
N LEU A 104 -2.32 3.02 -7.03
CA LEU A 104 -1.52 1.84 -6.74
C LEU A 104 -2.37 0.89 -5.89
N THR A 105 -2.85 -0.21 -6.46
CA THR A 105 -3.66 -1.19 -5.74
C THR A 105 -2.85 -1.75 -4.57
N LYS A 106 -3.51 -1.96 -3.43
CA LYS A 106 -2.86 -2.45 -2.19
C LYS A 106 -3.57 -3.67 -1.67
N ASP A 107 -2.80 -4.65 -1.21
CA ASP A 107 -3.33 -5.68 -0.33
C ASP A 107 -3.33 -5.19 1.12
N THR A 108 -4.29 -5.68 1.91
CA THR A 108 -4.46 -5.28 3.31
C THR A 108 -4.94 -6.43 4.17
N GLU A 109 -4.87 -6.25 5.49
CA GLU A 109 -5.44 -7.22 6.45
C GLU A 109 -6.98 -7.40 6.32
N TYR A 110 -7.66 -6.55 5.54
CA TYR A 110 -9.10 -6.63 5.24
C TYR A 110 -9.39 -6.82 3.75
N GLY A 111 -8.40 -7.31 2.99
CA GLY A 111 -8.51 -7.58 1.56
C GLY A 111 -7.98 -6.45 0.68
N ALA A 112 -7.89 -6.72 -0.63
CA ALA A 112 -7.37 -5.75 -1.59
C ALA A 112 -8.19 -4.45 -1.61
N ILE A 113 -7.51 -3.35 -1.92
CA ILE A 113 -8.11 -2.04 -2.20
C ILE A 113 -7.63 -1.65 -3.59
N SER A 114 -8.56 -1.58 -4.53
CA SER A 114 -8.35 -1.01 -5.86
C SER A 114 -9.02 0.36 -5.95
N TRP A 115 -8.86 1.03 -7.10
CA TRP A 115 -9.51 2.31 -7.36
C TRP A 115 -11.05 2.23 -7.21
N GLU A 116 -11.67 1.16 -7.69
CA GLU A 116 -13.12 0.93 -7.60
C GLU A 116 -13.56 0.77 -6.14
N HIS A 117 -12.82 -0.02 -5.36
CA HIS A 117 -13.08 -0.20 -3.93
C HIS A 117 -12.97 1.13 -3.17
N ALA A 118 -11.98 1.97 -3.49
CA ALA A 118 -11.84 3.30 -2.90
C ALA A 118 -13.02 4.23 -3.23
N ILE A 119 -13.53 4.21 -4.46
CA ILE A 119 -14.76 4.94 -4.86
C ILE A 119 -15.96 4.49 -4.03
N GLU A 120 -16.07 3.19 -3.77
CA GLU A 120 -17.19 2.58 -3.03
C GLU A 120 -17.07 2.75 -1.51
N GLY A 121 -15.91 3.19 -0.99
CA GLY A 121 -15.69 3.36 0.44
C GLY A 121 -15.63 2.04 1.20
N ARG A 122 -15.05 1.01 0.59
CA ARG A 122 -14.89 -0.32 1.22
C ARG A 122 -13.64 -1.04 0.73
N THR A 123 -13.22 -2.08 1.45
CA THR A 123 -12.24 -3.05 0.94
C THR A 123 -12.90 -4.09 0.02
N HIS A 124 -12.09 -4.91 -0.65
CA HIS A 124 -12.59 -6.09 -1.37
C HIS A 124 -13.27 -7.08 -0.42
N GLY A 125 -12.69 -7.22 0.78
CA GLY A 125 -13.09 -8.15 1.82
C GLY A 125 -12.20 -9.38 1.90
N VAL A 126 -12.41 -10.15 2.96
CA VAL A 126 -11.77 -11.45 3.19
C VAL A 126 -12.83 -12.45 3.65
N PRO A 127 -12.69 -13.74 3.33
CA PRO A 127 -13.64 -14.76 3.74
C PRO A 127 -13.62 -14.94 5.27
N GLY A 128 -14.80 -15.03 5.89
CA GLY A 128 -14.96 -15.26 7.32
C GLY A 128 -14.44 -14.13 8.21
N LEU A 129 -14.39 -12.88 7.72
CA LEU A 129 -13.94 -11.76 8.53
C LEU A 129 -14.86 -11.51 9.72
N GLU A 130 -14.35 -11.72 10.93
CA GLU A 130 -15.00 -11.32 12.17
C GLU A 130 -14.24 -10.15 12.80
N THR A 131 -14.91 -9.00 12.94
CA THR A 131 -14.33 -7.81 13.59
C THR A 131 -15.41 -6.93 14.21
N ASP A 132 -15.13 -6.38 15.38
CA ASP A 132 -15.93 -5.36 16.05
C ASP A 132 -15.34 -3.94 15.90
N ARG A 133 -14.16 -3.85 15.26
CA ARG A 133 -13.40 -2.60 15.14
C ARG A 133 -13.91 -1.68 14.03
N TYR A 134 -14.62 -2.25 13.05
CA TYR A 134 -15.09 -1.58 11.85
C TYR A 134 -16.51 -2.02 11.50
N GLU A 135 -17.23 -1.16 10.79
CA GLU A 135 -18.48 -1.54 10.14
C GLU A 135 -18.17 -2.46 8.95
N THR A 136 -18.92 -3.57 8.84
CA THR A 136 -18.72 -4.59 7.81
C THR A 136 -19.86 -4.63 6.79
N ILE A 137 -19.57 -5.13 5.59
CA ILE A 137 -20.53 -5.42 4.53
C ILE A 137 -20.30 -6.83 4.03
N VAL A 138 -21.36 -7.64 3.92
CA VAL A 138 -21.30 -8.92 3.20
C VAL A 138 -21.24 -8.63 1.70
N VAL A 139 -20.12 -9.02 1.07
CA VAL A 139 -19.86 -8.81 -0.37
C VAL A 139 -20.31 -10.02 -1.17
N ASP A 140 -20.03 -11.22 -0.65
CA ASP A 140 -20.48 -12.48 -1.22
C ASP A 140 -20.99 -13.40 -0.08
N PRO A 141 -22.31 -13.64 0.03
CA PRO A 141 -22.86 -14.47 1.08
C PRO A 141 -22.63 -15.97 0.86
N GLU A 142 -22.35 -16.43 -0.36
CA GLU A 142 -22.14 -17.86 -0.65
C GLU A 142 -20.76 -18.31 -0.18
N ASP A 143 -19.75 -17.45 -0.39
CA ASP A 143 -18.36 -17.69 -0.01
C ASP A 143 -17.95 -16.94 1.28
N ASP A 144 -18.91 -16.36 2.00
CA ASP A 144 -18.73 -15.63 3.26
C ASP A 144 -17.69 -14.49 3.19
N TRP A 145 -17.63 -13.79 2.05
CA TRP A 145 -16.73 -12.64 1.90
C TRP A 145 -17.32 -11.42 2.58
N VAL A 146 -16.55 -10.86 3.50
CA VAL A 146 -16.95 -9.70 4.29
C VAL A 146 -15.90 -8.60 4.14
N ALA A 147 -16.36 -7.43 3.69
CA ALA A 147 -15.55 -6.23 3.53
C ALA A 147 -15.71 -5.28 4.71
N VAL A 148 -14.73 -4.40 4.86
CA VAL A 148 -14.75 -3.30 5.83
C VAL A 148 -15.13 -2.01 5.13
N LYS A 149 -16.09 -1.25 5.71
CA LYS A 149 -16.38 0.12 5.28
C LYS A 149 -15.35 1.08 5.79
N MET A 150 -14.93 2.00 4.93
CA MET A 150 -13.98 3.05 5.25
C MET A 150 -14.26 4.33 4.48
N PRO A 151 -13.88 5.50 5.01
CA PRO A 151 -13.98 6.74 4.28
C PRO A 151 -13.13 6.69 2.98
N PRO A 152 -13.72 6.99 1.80
CA PRO A 152 -13.02 6.98 0.51
C PRO A 152 -11.69 7.74 0.51
N GLU A 153 -11.62 8.87 1.22
CA GLU A 153 -10.42 9.69 1.31
C GLU A 153 -9.22 8.95 1.92
N GLN A 154 -9.46 8.05 2.87
CA GLN A 154 -8.39 7.24 3.47
C GLN A 154 -7.92 6.15 2.53
N LEU A 155 -8.86 5.52 1.81
CA LEU A 155 -8.55 4.51 0.80
C LEU A 155 -7.75 5.14 -0.35
N PHE A 156 -8.14 6.32 -0.83
CA PHE A 156 -7.38 7.05 -1.85
C PHE A 156 -6.00 7.50 -1.38
N GLU A 157 -5.85 7.91 -0.11
CA GLU A 157 -4.53 8.23 0.43
C GLU A 157 -3.61 7.00 0.38
N LEU A 158 -4.14 5.83 0.72
CA LEU A 158 -3.41 4.57 0.62
C LEU A 158 -3.06 4.21 -0.85
N LEU A 159 -3.99 4.36 -1.80
CA LEU A 159 -3.70 4.12 -3.23
C LEU A 159 -2.71 5.11 -3.83
N ARG A 160 -2.47 6.26 -3.19
CA ARG A 160 -1.45 7.25 -3.59
C ARG A 160 -0.14 7.05 -2.84
N THR A 161 0.00 5.95 -2.11
CA THR A 161 1.19 5.63 -1.32
C THR A 161 1.98 4.51 -1.98
N PRO A 162 3.32 4.59 -2.07
CA PRO A 162 4.15 3.52 -2.63
C PRO A 162 3.97 2.21 -1.86
N SER A 163 4.11 1.08 -2.55
CA SER A 163 4.25 -0.23 -1.89
C SER A 163 5.64 -0.37 -1.28
N PHE A 164 5.82 -1.40 -0.45
CA PHE A 164 7.12 -1.82 0.07
C PHE A 164 7.48 -3.22 -0.46
N PRO A 165 8.76 -3.62 -0.49
CA PRO A 165 9.18 -4.89 -1.09
C PRO A 165 8.82 -6.06 -0.18
N THR A 166 8.08 -7.00 -0.74
CA THR A 166 7.66 -8.26 -0.09
C THR A 166 7.81 -9.42 -1.05
N TRP A 167 7.86 -10.64 -0.52
CA TRP A 167 7.87 -11.89 -1.27
C TRP A 167 6.47 -12.44 -1.49
N GLN A 168 5.59 -12.32 -0.48
CA GLN A 168 4.24 -12.89 -0.47
C GLN A 168 3.12 -11.84 -0.68
N GLY A 169 3.47 -10.58 -0.99
CA GLY A 169 2.51 -9.49 -1.19
C GLY A 169 2.50 -8.48 -0.05
N ASP A 170 2.19 -7.21 -0.35
CA ASP A 170 2.23 -6.13 0.63
C ASP A 170 0.94 -6.10 1.45
N THR A 171 0.97 -6.61 2.69
CA THR A 171 -0.20 -6.50 3.58
C THR A 171 -0.15 -5.20 4.38
N TRP A 172 -0.94 -4.21 3.96
CA TRP A 172 -1.07 -2.96 4.71
C TRP A 172 -1.91 -3.13 5.99
N LEU A 173 -1.46 -2.51 7.09
CA LEU A 173 -2.14 -2.57 8.39
C LEU A 173 -2.94 -1.32 8.73
N PHE A 174 -3.97 -1.50 9.53
CA PHE A 174 -4.88 -0.46 10.00
C PHE A 174 -4.91 -0.39 11.52
N CYS A 175 -5.13 0.81 12.06
CA CYS A 175 -5.33 1.02 13.48
C CYS A 175 -6.11 2.31 13.71
N CYS A 176 -6.95 2.37 14.75
CA CYS A 176 -7.79 3.52 15.04
C CYS A 176 -8.64 3.96 13.82
N GLN A 177 -9.18 2.99 13.09
CA GLN A 177 -10.01 3.20 11.90
C GLN A 177 -9.33 3.94 10.73
N ALA A 178 -8.00 3.86 10.62
CA ALA A 178 -7.24 4.42 9.52
C ALA A 178 -6.08 3.53 9.07
N PRO A 179 -5.61 3.63 7.81
CA PRO A 179 -4.35 3.01 7.40
C PRO A 179 -3.19 3.52 8.25
N MET A 180 -2.28 2.63 8.64
CA MET A 180 -1.07 2.99 9.38
C MET A 180 0.02 3.50 8.42
N THR A 181 1.01 4.22 8.95
CA THR A 181 2.19 4.64 8.19
C THR A 181 3.21 3.52 8.19
N TYR A 182 3.67 3.07 7.02
CA TYR A 182 4.82 2.17 6.92
C TYR A 182 6.10 2.92 7.32
N VAL A 183 6.84 2.41 8.31
CA VAL A 183 8.04 3.07 8.87
C VAL A 183 9.33 2.31 8.59
N GLY A 184 9.25 1.19 7.86
CA GLY A 184 10.38 0.43 7.36
C GLY A 184 10.40 -1.02 7.79
N THR A 185 11.35 -1.78 7.27
CA THR A 185 11.70 -3.10 7.81
C THR A 185 12.22 -2.97 9.24
N TRP A 186 12.25 -4.08 9.99
CA TRP A 186 12.78 -4.09 11.35
C TRP A 186 14.17 -3.47 11.43
N GLN A 187 15.07 -3.80 10.50
CA GLN A 187 16.44 -3.33 10.47
C GLN A 187 16.50 -1.80 10.34
N SER A 188 15.78 -1.23 9.37
CA SER A 188 15.78 0.23 9.15
C SER A 188 15.02 0.99 10.22
N PHE A 189 13.88 0.44 10.68
CA PHE A 189 13.10 0.99 11.79
C PHE A 189 13.93 1.04 13.07
N ALA A 190 14.52 -0.08 13.50
CA ALA A 190 15.30 -0.16 14.73
C ALA A 190 16.51 0.80 14.67
N GLN A 191 17.22 0.85 13.54
CA GLN A 191 18.36 1.74 13.37
C GLN A 191 17.96 3.23 13.44
N ARG A 192 16.80 3.60 12.89
CA ARG A 192 16.36 5.01 12.82
C ARG A 192 15.62 5.49 14.06
N ARG A 193 14.90 4.60 14.76
CA ARG A 193 13.89 4.98 15.75
C ARG A 193 14.18 4.48 17.16
N LEU A 194 15.04 3.47 17.33
CA LEU A 194 15.25 2.83 18.62
C LEU A 194 16.70 2.94 19.08
N SER A 195 16.88 2.90 20.40
CA SER A 195 18.18 2.64 21.02
C SER A 195 18.41 1.13 21.16
N GLN A 196 19.65 0.70 21.41
CA GLN A 196 19.94 -0.71 21.68
C GLN A 196 19.10 -1.28 22.83
N GLU A 197 18.87 -0.50 23.89
CA GLU A 197 18.09 -0.91 25.07
C GLU A 197 16.59 -1.09 24.77
N THR A 198 16.06 -0.36 23.78
CA THR A 198 14.62 -0.36 23.45
C THR A 198 14.30 -1.25 22.25
N ALA A 199 15.29 -1.58 21.43
CA ALA A 199 15.14 -2.46 20.29
C ALA A 199 14.58 -3.83 20.70
N TRP A 200 15.17 -4.48 21.69
CA TRP A 200 14.78 -5.83 22.06
C TRP A 200 13.33 -5.94 22.59
N PRO A 201 12.91 -5.15 23.60
CA PRO A 201 11.52 -5.20 24.07
C PRO A 201 10.50 -4.87 22.99
N GLN A 202 10.84 -3.94 22.08
CA GLN A 202 9.95 -3.57 20.98
C GLN A 202 9.84 -4.67 19.93
N PHE A 203 10.94 -5.36 19.61
CA PHE A 203 10.92 -6.51 18.71
C PHE A 203 9.99 -7.60 19.25
N GLN A 204 10.17 -8.00 20.51
CA GLN A 204 9.34 -9.02 21.15
C GLN A 204 7.86 -8.63 21.09
N LYS A 205 7.54 -7.38 21.40
CA LYS A 205 6.16 -6.86 21.32
C LYS A 205 5.59 -6.98 19.90
N LEU A 206 6.34 -6.59 18.87
CA LEU A 206 5.88 -6.66 17.49
C LEU A 206 5.70 -8.10 17.01
N MET A 207 6.62 -9.00 17.37
CA MET A 207 6.52 -10.42 17.03
C MET A 207 5.28 -11.06 17.66
N CYS A 208 5.03 -10.81 18.95
CA CYS A 208 3.82 -11.30 19.64
C CYS A 208 2.51 -10.79 19.03
N GLN A 209 2.53 -9.59 18.43
CA GLN A 209 1.36 -8.95 17.84
C GLN A 209 1.18 -9.27 16.35
N SER A 210 2.20 -9.84 15.70
CA SER A 210 2.11 -10.29 14.32
C SER A 210 1.13 -11.48 14.22
N GLN A 211 0.60 -11.75 13.03
CA GLN A 211 -0.38 -12.82 12.80
C GLN A 211 0.15 -14.24 13.12
N PHE A 212 1.43 -14.38 13.48
CA PHE A 212 2.07 -15.62 13.89
C PHE A 212 2.25 -15.69 15.42
N SER A 213 1.14 -15.71 16.16
CA SER A 213 1.11 -15.67 17.63
C SER A 213 1.55 -16.96 18.35
N TYR A 214 2.24 -17.89 17.68
CA TYR A 214 2.60 -19.21 18.20
C TYR A 214 4.11 -19.43 18.40
N VAL A 215 4.89 -18.35 18.51
CA VAL A 215 6.32 -18.45 18.80
C VAL A 215 6.48 -18.63 20.31
N ALA A 216 6.97 -19.79 20.73
CA ALA A 216 7.33 -20.02 22.12
C ALA A 216 8.53 -19.14 22.52
N GLU A 217 8.65 -18.79 23.81
CA GLU A 217 9.66 -17.82 24.27
C GLU A 217 11.11 -18.26 23.96
N ASP A 218 11.35 -19.56 23.91
CA ASP A 218 12.63 -20.19 23.55
C ASP A 218 12.93 -20.17 22.04
N GLN A 219 11.97 -19.82 21.19
CA GLN A 219 12.13 -19.72 19.74
C GLN A 219 12.47 -18.29 19.27
N TYR A 220 12.36 -17.29 20.14
CA TYR A 220 12.65 -15.90 19.77
C TYR A 220 14.10 -15.70 19.32
N GLU A 221 15.08 -16.32 19.97
CA GLU A 221 16.49 -16.20 19.57
C GLU A 221 16.73 -16.74 18.16
N SER A 222 16.11 -17.87 17.80
CA SER A 222 16.19 -18.41 16.44
C SER A 222 15.50 -17.51 15.41
N MET A 223 14.41 -16.84 15.78
CA MET A 223 13.70 -15.93 14.89
C MET A 223 14.45 -14.61 14.70
N ILE A 224 15.11 -14.11 15.74
CA ILE A 224 16.03 -12.97 15.62
C ILE A 224 17.09 -13.28 14.58
N ASP A 225 17.76 -14.42 14.73
CA ASP A 225 18.80 -14.83 13.80
C ASP A 225 18.22 -14.94 12.39
N ALA A 226 17.01 -15.49 12.24
CA ALA A 226 16.36 -15.54 10.93
C ALA A 226 16.04 -14.15 10.37
N VAL A 227 15.62 -13.18 11.19
CA VAL A 227 15.40 -11.79 10.77
C VAL A 227 16.70 -11.10 10.39
N TYR A 228 17.75 -11.23 11.20
CA TYR A 228 19.06 -10.61 10.92
C TYR A 228 19.80 -11.28 9.76
N ASN A 229 19.52 -12.56 9.48
CA ASN A 229 20.04 -13.28 8.32
C ASN A 229 19.08 -13.23 7.11
N GLU A 230 18.10 -12.32 7.12
CA GLU A 230 17.19 -12.06 5.99
C GLU A 230 16.34 -13.26 5.54
N HIS A 231 16.15 -14.28 6.38
CA HIS A 231 15.21 -15.37 6.14
C HIS A 231 13.77 -14.98 6.52
N ILE A 232 13.63 -13.97 7.37
CA ILE A 232 12.35 -13.40 7.80
C ILE A 232 12.42 -11.88 7.64
N CYS A 233 11.45 -11.30 6.94
CA CYS A 233 11.29 -9.86 6.83
C CYS A 233 10.14 -9.40 7.73
N LEU A 234 10.40 -8.47 8.65
CA LEU A 234 9.38 -7.87 9.51
C LEU A 234 9.15 -6.41 9.09
N TYR A 235 7.94 -6.10 8.65
CA TYR A 235 7.54 -4.78 8.14
C TYR A 235 6.79 -4.02 9.22
N VAL A 236 7.31 -2.86 9.63
CA VAL A 236 6.80 -2.12 10.79
C VAL A 236 5.92 -0.96 10.34
N PHE A 237 4.80 -0.78 11.04
CA PHE A 237 3.82 0.27 10.83
C PHE A 237 3.58 1.06 12.11
N GLU A 238 3.35 2.37 11.98
CA GLU A 238 2.97 3.26 13.08
C GLU A 238 1.55 3.80 12.90
N CYS A 239 0.72 3.70 13.93
CA CYS A 239 -0.56 4.39 13.97
C CYS A 239 -0.34 5.86 14.33
N GLN A 240 -0.69 6.79 13.43
CA GLN A 240 -0.53 8.22 13.71
C GLN A 240 -1.42 8.75 14.84
N ALA A 241 -2.52 8.06 15.16
CA ALA A 241 -3.45 8.46 16.22
C ALA A 241 -2.98 8.03 17.62
N CYS A 242 -2.68 6.74 17.81
CA CYS A 242 -2.34 6.19 19.12
C CYS A 242 -0.83 5.93 19.32
N ARG A 243 0.00 6.16 18.30
CA ARG A 243 1.46 5.96 18.30
C ARG A 243 1.90 4.54 18.61
N GLN A 244 0.99 3.57 18.52
CA GLN A 244 1.34 2.16 18.63
C GLN A 244 1.92 1.66 17.32
N PHE A 245 2.91 0.78 17.44
CA PHE A 245 3.47 0.05 16.33
C PHE A 245 2.77 -1.31 16.15
N ARG A 246 2.65 -1.76 14.92
CA ARG A 246 2.27 -3.12 14.53
C ARG A 246 3.24 -3.60 13.45
N ALA A 247 3.28 -4.90 13.19
CA ALA A 247 4.09 -5.43 12.10
C ALA A 247 3.40 -6.58 11.37
N THR A 248 3.74 -6.73 10.08
CA THR A 248 3.52 -7.94 9.29
C THR A 248 4.85 -8.63 9.05
N MET A 249 4.81 -9.92 8.77
CA MET A 249 5.99 -10.74 8.57
C MET A 249 5.86 -11.51 7.27
N ASP A 250 6.98 -11.67 6.58
CA ASP A 250 7.12 -12.48 5.37
C ASP A 250 8.36 -13.38 5.49
N MET A 251 8.32 -14.55 4.87
CA MET A 251 9.35 -15.59 4.99
C MET A 251 9.59 -16.27 3.63
N ASP A 252 10.84 -16.67 3.37
CA ASP A 252 11.29 -17.36 2.15
C ASP A 252 10.88 -18.84 2.19
#